data_AF-A0ABD0YMJ8-F1
#
_entry.id   AF-A0ABD0YMJ8-F1
#
_cell.length_a   1.000
_cell.length_b   1.000
_cell.length_c   1.000
_cell.angle_alpha   90.00
_cell.angle_beta   90.00
_cell.angle_gamma   90.00
#
_symmetry.space_group_name_H-M   'P 1'
#
loop_
_entity.id
_entity.type
_entity.pdbx_description
1 polymer ?
#
loop_
_entity_poly.entity_id
_entity_poly.type
_entity_poly.pdbx_seq_one_letter_code
_entity_poly.pdbx_strand_id
1 'polypeptide(L)'
;MCTGHDGHTCPRCVAVCKVDKLPGTEAFRFQENLLRTMLQIENTFFELGDSCSRDCLIICDRGAMDASAYISKEKWERMMAANGWNPVELRDNRYNQIIHMVTAANGAEDFYSTDDHACRSEGIDLARELDYKAAAAWVGHPYFDVIDNSTDFEKKICRMISSICLKLGLDTGDRLLTNSKKRKFLVKGPLLNDSFFPAFQDFEVVHNYLITSHPYMQARLRKRGQKGHWSYTHTIRKPRLHGQIVEVKTQLTHRDYINMLAQKDDSHFTIYKNRRCFLYNNQYFQLDSYKQPCHPRCCGLILLETYSALEEEQLEKCLPAFLTLEGEVTGNPAYSMFNLSLREEWTTTKKFCHYLKGR
;
A
#
# COMPACT_ATOMS: atom_id res chain seq x y z
N MET A 1 -15.54 0.46 -30.54
CA MET A 1 -16.76 1.17 -30.10
C MET A 1 -17.66 0.16 -29.40
N CYS A 2 -17.84 0.30 -28.10
CA CYS A 2 -19.06 -0.08 -27.36
C CYS A 2 -19.06 0.78 -26.09
N THR A 3 -20.15 1.50 -25.91
CA THR A 3 -20.43 2.58 -24.95
C THR A 3 -21.28 2.07 -23.78
N GLY A 4 -20.95 2.46 -22.54
CA GLY A 4 -21.82 2.43 -21.33
C GLY A 4 -22.19 1.03 -20.82
N HIS A 5 -22.41 0.73 -19.54
CA HIS A 5 -22.57 1.50 -18.31
C HIS A 5 -22.05 0.64 -17.15
N ASP A 6 -21.68 1.31 -16.06
CA ASP A 6 -21.50 0.80 -14.69
C ASP A 6 -20.30 -0.10 -14.33
N GLY A 7 -19.62 0.34 -13.27
CA GLY A 7 -18.73 -0.46 -12.44
C GLY A 7 -17.32 -0.60 -13.00
N HIS A 8 -16.38 0.16 -12.45
CA HIS A 8 -14.94 -0.06 -12.63
C HIS A 8 -14.54 -1.47 -12.16
N THR A 9 -14.68 -2.46 -13.04
CA THR A 9 -14.12 -3.80 -12.90
C THR A 9 -12.92 -3.90 -13.84
N CYS A 10 -11.79 -4.34 -13.29
CA CYS A 10 -10.59 -4.61 -14.07
C CYS A 10 -10.92 -5.66 -15.16
N PRO A 11 -10.46 -5.52 -16.42
CA PRO A 11 -10.68 -6.52 -17.46
C PRO A 11 -10.19 -7.93 -17.07
N ARG A 12 -9.13 -8.03 -16.24
CA ARG A 12 -8.66 -9.30 -15.63
C ARG A 12 -9.74 -9.97 -14.77
N CYS A 13 -10.59 -9.18 -14.12
CA CYS A 13 -11.61 -9.64 -13.17
C CYS A 13 -12.88 -10.17 -13.86
N VAL A 14 -13.25 -9.63 -15.02
CA VAL A 14 -14.42 -10.11 -15.80
C VAL A 14 -14.20 -11.54 -16.28
N ALA A 15 -12.94 -11.91 -16.55
CA ALA A 15 -12.58 -13.22 -17.06
C ALA A 15 -12.78 -14.33 -16.01
N VAL A 16 -12.52 -14.07 -14.72
CA VAL A 16 -12.59 -15.08 -13.64
C VAL A 16 -14.04 -15.38 -13.22
N CYS A 17 -14.90 -14.37 -13.07
CA CYS A 17 -16.27 -14.55 -12.58
C CYS A 17 -17.23 -15.28 -13.55
N LYS A 18 -16.83 -15.55 -14.80
CA LYS A 18 -17.67 -16.25 -15.79
C LYS A 18 -17.26 -17.71 -16.04
N VAL A 19 -16.12 -18.18 -15.50
CA VAL A 19 -15.57 -19.51 -15.79
C VAL A 19 -16.42 -20.64 -15.20
N ASP A 20 -17.01 -20.43 -14.01
CA ASP A 20 -17.83 -21.43 -13.32
C ASP A 20 -19.12 -21.81 -14.06
N LYS A 21 -19.46 -21.08 -15.13
CA LYS A 21 -20.65 -21.32 -15.97
C LYS A 21 -20.33 -21.96 -17.33
N LEU A 22 -19.06 -22.26 -17.61
CA LEU A 22 -18.64 -22.85 -18.89
C LEU A 22 -18.69 -24.40 -18.83
N PRO A 23 -19.15 -25.08 -19.91
CA PRO A 23 -19.03 -26.53 -20.05
C PRO A 23 -17.58 -27.01 -19.86
N GLY A 24 -17.40 -28.24 -19.37
CA GLY A 24 -16.09 -28.75 -18.94
C GLY A 24 -14.97 -28.72 -20.01
N THR A 25 -15.29 -28.74 -21.30
CA THR A 25 -14.35 -28.61 -22.42
C THR A 25 -13.98 -27.15 -22.70
N GLU A 26 -14.94 -26.23 -22.57
CA GLU A 26 -14.72 -24.79 -22.74
C GLU A 26 -13.91 -24.21 -21.58
N ALA A 27 -14.23 -24.62 -20.34
CA ALA A 27 -13.45 -24.24 -19.15
C ALA A 27 -11.98 -24.69 -19.25
N PHE A 28 -11.74 -25.90 -19.77
CA PHE A 28 -10.38 -26.40 -20.00
C PHE A 28 -9.61 -25.53 -21.02
N ARG A 29 -10.24 -25.27 -22.18
CA ARG A 29 -9.64 -24.41 -23.21
C ARG A 29 -9.41 -22.98 -22.71
N PHE A 30 -10.32 -22.47 -21.88
CA PHE A 30 -10.17 -21.15 -21.29
C PHE A 30 -8.93 -21.09 -20.39
N GLN A 31 -8.75 -22.06 -19.49
CA GLN A 31 -7.59 -22.12 -18.59
C GLN A 31 -6.27 -22.27 -19.38
N GLU A 32 -6.27 -23.09 -20.43
CA GLU A 32 -5.11 -23.21 -21.32
C GLU A 32 -4.74 -21.89 -22.00
N ASN A 33 -5.73 -21.19 -22.57
CA ASN A 33 -5.51 -19.90 -23.22
C ASN A 33 -5.09 -18.81 -22.21
N LEU A 34 -5.63 -18.85 -20.99
CA LEU A 34 -5.25 -17.94 -19.91
C LEU A 34 -3.77 -18.13 -19.56
N LEU A 35 -3.31 -19.37 -19.37
CA LEU A 35 -1.91 -19.67 -19.09
C LEU A 35 -0.99 -19.26 -20.26
N ARG A 36 -1.36 -19.59 -21.51
CA ARG A 36 -0.61 -19.13 -22.70
C ARG A 36 -0.46 -17.61 -22.73
N THR A 37 -1.53 -16.89 -22.40
CA THR A 37 -1.54 -15.42 -22.37
C THR A 37 -0.65 -14.88 -21.27
N MET A 38 -0.70 -15.47 -20.06
CA MET A 38 0.18 -15.10 -18.95
C MET A 38 1.65 -15.28 -19.34
N LEU A 39 2.00 -16.43 -19.92
CA LEU A 39 3.37 -16.71 -20.37
C LEU A 39 3.84 -15.70 -21.42
N GLN A 40 2.98 -15.33 -22.37
CA GLN A 40 3.32 -14.34 -23.39
C GLN A 40 3.54 -12.94 -22.81
N ILE A 41 2.69 -12.51 -21.88
CA ILE A 41 2.83 -11.22 -21.20
C ILE A 41 4.14 -11.18 -20.43
N GLU A 42 4.43 -12.21 -19.65
CA GLU A 42 5.68 -12.33 -18.88
C GLU A 42 6.91 -12.33 -19.80
N ASN A 43 6.89 -13.09 -20.90
CA ASN A 43 8.01 -13.10 -21.87
C ASN A 43 8.26 -11.69 -22.43
N THR A 44 7.21 -10.92 -22.71
CA THR A 44 7.35 -9.54 -23.19
C THR A 44 8.09 -8.65 -22.17
N PHE A 45 7.80 -8.84 -20.88
CA PHE A 45 8.51 -8.11 -19.82
C PHE A 45 9.93 -8.63 -19.61
N PHE A 46 10.19 -9.93 -19.74
CA PHE A 46 11.54 -10.49 -19.67
C PHE A 46 12.43 -9.98 -20.80
N GLU A 47 11.93 -9.96 -22.04
CA GLU A 47 12.65 -9.39 -23.19
C GLU A 47 12.95 -7.89 -22.99
N LEU A 48 12.01 -7.14 -22.39
CA LEU A 48 12.24 -5.74 -22.02
C LEU A 48 13.28 -5.60 -20.90
N GLY A 49 13.28 -6.52 -19.94
CA GLY A 49 14.28 -6.59 -18.88
C GLY A 49 15.68 -6.85 -19.43
N ASP A 50 15.82 -7.81 -20.34
CA ASP A 50 17.09 -8.17 -20.98
C ASP A 50 17.67 -7.04 -21.86
N SER A 51 16.79 -6.23 -22.46
CA SER A 51 17.20 -5.06 -23.25
C SER A 51 17.43 -3.80 -22.41
N CYS A 52 17.15 -3.84 -21.11
CA CYS A 52 17.32 -2.70 -20.21
C CYS A 52 18.81 -2.52 -19.86
N SER A 53 19.33 -1.30 -19.99
CA SER A 53 20.71 -0.97 -19.62
C SER A 53 20.92 -0.77 -18.11
N ARG A 54 19.91 -1.04 -17.30
CA ARG A 54 19.89 -0.82 -15.84
C ARG A 54 19.29 -2.04 -15.16
N ASP A 55 19.67 -2.24 -13.91
CA ASP A 55 19.09 -3.29 -13.06
C ASP A 55 17.56 -3.21 -13.08
N CYS A 56 16.93 -4.32 -13.42
CA CYS A 56 15.48 -4.43 -13.58
C CYS A 56 14.95 -5.49 -12.61
N LEU A 57 13.90 -5.13 -11.86
CA LEU A 57 13.14 -6.07 -11.04
C LEU A 57 11.76 -6.26 -11.68
N ILE A 58 11.45 -7.50 -12.07
CA ILE A 58 10.16 -7.87 -12.65
C ILE A 58 9.37 -8.63 -11.60
N ILE A 59 8.17 -8.12 -11.27
CA ILE A 59 7.27 -8.72 -10.28
C ILE A 59 6.05 -9.26 -11.01
N CYS A 60 5.88 -10.57 -10.99
CA CYS A 60 4.70 -11.24 -11.55
C CYS A 60 3.60 -11.34 -10.49
N ASP A 61 2.51 -10.58 -10.67
CA ASP A 61 1.29 -10.75 -9.90
C ASP A 61 0.50 -11.95 -10.46
N ARG A 62 0.57 -13.06 -9.71
CA ARG A 62 0.16 -14.44 -10.07
C ARG A 62 1.12 -15.08 -11.09
N GLY A 63 1.68 -16.23 -10.75
CA GLY A 63 2.61 -16.96 -11.62
C GLY A 63 1.95 -18.15 -12.32
N ALA A 64 2.67 -18.74 -13.29
CA ALA A 64 2.18 -19.80 -14.17
C ALA A 64 1.61 -21.02 -13.42
N MET A 65 2.21 -21.40 -12.30
CA MET A 65 1.77 -22.55 -11.52
C MET A 65 0.45 -22.31 -10.78
N ASP A 66 0.05 -21.05 -10.51
CA ASP A 66 -1.23 -20.76 -9.85
C ASP A 66 -2.43 -21.35 -10.60
N ALA A 67 -2.33 -21.47 -11.93
CA ALA A 67 -3.37 -22.08 -12.76
C ALA A 67 -3.68 -23.54 -12.36
N SER A 68 -2.69 -24.28 -11.83
CA SER A 68 -2.91 -25.67 -11.40
C SER A 68 -3.81 -25.77 -10.16
N ALA A 69 -3.96 -24.68 -9.38
CA ALA A 69 -4.85 -24.66 -8.22
C ALA A 69 -6.35 -24.69 -8.61
N TYR A 70 -6.67 -24.34 -9.86
CA TYR A 70 -8.05 -24.19 -10.36
C TYR A 70 -8.54 -25.33 -11.25
N ILE A 71 -7.69 -26.32 -11.55
CA ILE A 71 -8.06 -27.48 -12.37
C ILE A 71 -7.60 -28.79 -11.71
N SER A 72 -8.20 -29.91 -12.11
CA SER A 72 -7.78 -31.22 -11.60
C SER A 72 -6.36 -31.57 -12.09
N LYS A 73 -5.66 -32.39 -11.31
CA LYS A 73 -4.29 -32.81 -11.62
C LYS A 73 -4.20 -33.49 -12.99
N GLU A 74 -5.17 -34.33 -13.36
CA GLU A 74 -5.21 -35.03 -14.64
C GLU A 74 -5.37 -34.04 -15.81
N LYS A 75 -6.19 -33.00 -15.62
CA LYS A 75 -6.35 -31.93 -16.63
C LYS A 75 -5.07 -31.11 -16.74
N TRP A 76 -4.41 -30.79 -15.62
CA TRP A 76 -3.13 -30.08 -15.62
C TRP A 76 -2.06 -30.87 -16.36
N GLU A 77 -1.86 -32.15 -16.05
CA GLU A 77 -0.89 -33.00 -16.72
C GLU A 77 -1.17 -33.11 -18.22
N ARG A 78 -2.44 -33.26 -18.62
CA ARG A 78 -2.84 -33.25 -20.02
C ARG A 78 -2.52 -31.92 -20.71
N MET A 79 -2.79 -30.80 -20.06
CA MET A 79 -2.49 -29.46 -20.58
C MET A 79 -0.98 -29.29 -20.77
N MET A 80 -0.19 -29.63 -19.76
CA MET A 80 1.28 -29.60 -19.81
C MET A 80 1.82 -30.41 -21.00
N ALA A 81 1.38 -31.66 -21.14
CA ALA A 81 1.80 -32.55 -22.22
C ALA A 81 1.39 -32.02 -23.61
N ALA A 82 0.15 -31.55 -23.77
CA ALA A 82 -0.35 -31.02 -25.04
C ALA A 82 0.38 -29.76 -25.51
N ASN A 83 0.95 -29.00 -24.58
CA ASN A 83 1.65 -27.75 -24.85
C ASN A 83 3.18 -27.91 -24.90
N GLY A 84 3.71 -29.11 -24.62
CA GLY A 84 5.14 -29.34 -24.49
C GLY A 84 5.76 -28.60 -23.29
N TRP A 85 4.95 -28.22 -22.30
CA TRP A 85 5.44 -27.61 -21.08
C TRP A 85 5.88 -28.68 -20.09
N ASN A 86 6.81 -28.32 -19.21
CA ASN A 86 7.18 -29.15 -18.08
C ASN A 86 7.28 -28.31 -16.80
N PRO A 87 7.08 -28.93 -15.62
CA PRO A 87 7.10 -28.20 -14.36
C PRO A 87 8.45 -27.55 -14.03
N VAL A 88 9.58 -28.09 -14.48
CA VAL A 88 10.90 -27.50 -14.20
C VAL A 88 11.04 -26.16 -14.91
N GLU A 89 10.66 -26.09 -16.18
CA GLU A 89 10.69 -24.83 -16.93
C GLU A 89 9.68 -23.81 -16.38
N LEU A 90 8.44 -24.24 -16.08
CA LEU A 90 7.41 -23.33 -15.60
C LEU A 90 7.60 -22.89 -14.14
N ARG A 91 8.06 -23.77 -13.27
CA ARG A 91 8.23 -23.49 -11.84
C ARG A 91 9.61 -22.92 -11.57
N ASP A 92 10.68 -23.62 -11.96
CA ASP A 92 12.04 -23.41 -11.45
C ASP A 92 12.85 -22.42 -12.29
N ASN A 93 12.88 -22.61 -13.61
CA ASN A 93 13.75 -21.80 -14.48
C ASN A 93 13.15 -20.42 -14.77
N ARG A 94 11.82 -20.31 -14.73
CA ARG A 94 11.11 -19.09 -15.09
C ARG A 94 11.12 -18.01 -14.00
N TYR A 95 11.14 -18.41 -12.73
CA TYR A 95 11.04 -17.48 -11.61
C TYR A 95 12.28 -17.58 -10.73
N ASN A 96 12.94 -16.47 -10.46
CA ASN A 96 14.12 -16.50 -9.59
C ASN A 96 13.77 -16.68 -8.10
N GLN A 97 12.54 -16.33 -7.72
CA GLN A 97 12.00 -16.40 -6.37
C GLN A 97 10.47 -16.40 -6.41
N ILE A 98 9.86 -17.16 -5.52
CA ILE A 98 8.42 -17.18 -5.31
C ILE A 98 8.13 -16.68 -3.89
N ILE A 99 7.26 -15.66 -3.79
CA ILE A 99 6.78 -15.13 -2.51
C ILE A 99 5.30 -15.49 -2.35
N HIS A 100 4.98 -16.39 -1.43
CA HIS A 100 3.59 -16.70 -1.05
C HIS A 100 3.14 -15.82 0.11
N MET A 101 2.27 -14.86 -0.18
CA MET A 101 1.64 -14.02 0.84
C MET A 101 0.37 -14.72 1.35
N VAL A 102 0.43 -15.33 2.53
CA VAL A 102 -0.68 -16.10 3.12
C VAL A 102 -1.94 -15.23 3.23
N THR A 103 -3.08 -15.72 2.76
CA THR A 103 -4.38 -15.03 2.85
C THR A 103 -4.72 -14.60 4.28
N ALA A 104 -5.43 -13.48 4.45
CA ALA A 104 -5.93 -13.07 5.77
C ALA A 104 -6.91 -14.11 6.36
N ALA A 105 -7.54 -14.94 5.53
CA ALA A 105 -8.40 -16.04 6.00
C ALA A 105 -7.65 -17.14 6.79
N ASN A 106 -6.32 -17.05 6.93
CA ASN A 106 -5.50 -17.97 7.71
C ASN A 106 -4.65 -17.23 8.74
N GLY A 107 -5.13 -17.13 9.98
CA GLY A 107 -4.42 -16.50 11.10
C GLY A 107 -4.54 -14.97 11.19
N ALA A 108 -5.42 -14.36 10.40
CA ALA A 108 -5.79 -12.95 10.48
C ALA A 108 -7.25 -12.74 10.04
N GLU A 109 -8.13 -13.68 10.39
CA GLU A 109 -9.50 -13.82 9.88
C GLU A 109 -10.34 -12.56 10.06
N ASP A 110 -10.11 -11.80 11.13
CA ASP A 110 -10.85 -10.54 11.38
C ASP A 110 -10.59 -9.48 10.30
N PHE A 111 -9.45 -9.56 9.62
CA PHE A 111 -9.08 -8.66 8.53
C PHE A 111 -9.54 -9.18 7.15
N TYR A 112 -10.15 -10.36 7.09
CA TYR A 112 -10.70 -10.92 5.85
C TYR A 112 -12.13 -10.40 5.63
N SER A 113 -12.35 -9.68 4.53
CA SER A 113 -13.66 -9.16 4.13
C SER A 113 -13.91 -9.40 2.64
N THR A 114 -15.18 -9.63 2.32
CA THR A 114 -15.72 -9.74 0.96
C THR A 114 -16.56 -8.51 0.58
N ASP A 115 -16.83 -7.60 1.52
CA ASP A 115 -17.87 -6.55 1.41
C ASP A 115 -17.55 -5.48 0.35
N ASP A 116 -16.27 -5.21 0.10
CA ASP A 116 -15.79 -4.18 -0.84
C ASP A 116 -15.18 -4.79 -2.13
N HIS A 117 -15.34 -6.10 -2.37
CA HIS A 117 -14.65 -6.82 -3.43
C HIS A 117 -15.62 -7.52 -4.41
N ALA A 118 -15.82 -6.91 -5.58
CA ALA A 118 -16.64 -7.48 -6.66
C ALA A 118 -16.17 -8.85 -7.19
N CYS A 119 -14.99 -9.32 -6.78
CA CYS A 119 -14.34 -10.54 -7.30
C CYS A 119 -14.00 -11.57 -6.23
N ARG A 120 -14.29 -11.29 -4.96
CA ARG A 120 -14.00 -12.19 -3.85
C ARG A 120 -15.33 -12.59 -3.21
N SER A 121 -15.81 -13.77 -3.59
CA SER A 121 -17.08 -14.32 -3.11
C SER A 121 -16.88 -15.47 -2.12
N GLU A 122 -15.65 -15.98 -2.01
CA GLU A 122 -15.31 -17.09 -1.15
C GLU A 122 -15.28 -16.68 0.33
N GLY A 123 -15.99 -17.46 1.16
CA GLY A 123 -15.91 -17.37 2.61
C GLY A 123 -14.54 -17.80 3.15
N ILE A 124 -14.32 -17.59 4.44
CA ILE A 124 -13.02 -17.82 5.10
C ILE A 124 -12.47 -19.23 4.84
N ASP A 125 -13.28 -20.28 4.98
CA ASP A 125 -12.80 -21.66 4.84
C ASP A 125 -12.38 -21.98 3.41
N LEU A 126 -13.18 -21.57 2.42
CA LEU A 126 -12.84 -21.75 1.01
C LEU A 126 -11.62 -20.92 0.63
N ALA A 127 -11.51 -19.69 1.13
CA ALA A 127 -10.35 -18.85 0.91
C ALA A 127 -9.06 -19.47 1.46
N ARG A 128 -9.14 -20.10 2.64
CA ARG A 128 -8.03 -20.83 3.26
C ARG A 128 -7.64 -22.06 2.44
N GLU A 129 -8.62 -22.83 1.95
CA GLU A 129 -8.36 -23.98 1.07
C GLU A 129 -7.70 -23.56 -0.25
N LEU A 130 -8.18 -22.50 -0.88
CA LEU A 130 -7.61 -21.96 -2.11
C LEU A 130 -6.19 -21.44 -1.90
N ASP A 131 -5.90 -20.80 -0.76
CA ASP A 131 -4.54 -20.37 -0.39
C ASP A 131 -3.59 -21.56 -0.27
N TYR A 132 -4.01 -22.66 0.38
CA TYR A 132 -3.21 -23.88 0.46
C TYR A 132 -2.97 -24.51 -0.91
N LYS A 133 -3.98 -24.54 -1.79
CA LYS A 133 -3.82 -25.04 -3.16
C LYS A 133 -2.86 -24.18 -3.98
N ALA A 134 -2.93 -22.86 -3.86
CA ALA A 134 -2.01 -21.94 -4.51
C ALA A 134 -0.57 -22.13 -4.01
N ALA A 135 -0.36 -22.22 -2.69
CA ALA A 135 0.96 -22.51 -2.12
C ALA A 135 1.50 -23.88 -2.58
N ALA A 136 0.65 -24.91 -2.60
CA ALA A 136 1.02 -26.26 -3.01
C ALA A 136 1.48 -26.34 -4.47
N ALA A 137 0.95 -25.47 -5.35
CA ALA A 137 1.34 -25.41 -6.75
C ALA A 137 2.83 -25.05 -6.95
N TRP A 138 3.44 -24.36 -5.98
CA TRP A 138 4.83 -23.93 -6.02
C TRP A 138 5.79 -24.84 -5.23
N VAL A 139 5.27 -25.88 -4.56
CA VAL A 139 6.12 -26.80 -3.80
C VAL A 139 7.16 -27.44 -4.71
N GLY A 140 8.41 -27.39 -4.26
CA GLY A 140 9.60 -27.86 -4.98
C GLY A 140 10.38 -26.77 -5.71
N HIS A 141 9.89 -25.52 -5.76
CA HIS A 141 10.70 -24.40 -6.22
C HIS A 141 11.89 -24.19 -5.26
N PRO A 142 13.13 -23.99 -5.75
CA PRO A 142 14.32 -23.87 -4.90
C PRO A 142 14.32 -22.63 -3.99
N TYR A 143 13.58 -21.59 -4.36
CA TYR A 143 13.50 -20.32 -3.63
C TYR A 143 12.03 -19.95 -3.40
N PHE A 144 11.42 -20.55 -2.37
CA PHE A 144 10.01 -20.35 -2.03
C PHE A 144 9.89 -19.79 -0.61
N ASP A 145 9.49 -18.52 -0.51
CA ASP A 145 9.32 -17.83 0.75
C ASP A 145 7.84 -17.70 1.09
N VAL A 146 7.46 -18.16 2.29
CA VAL A 146 6.09 -18.04 2.79
C VAL A 146 6.02 -16.94 3.83
N ILE A 147 5.17 -15.94 3.58
CA ILE A 147 4.97 -14.80 4.47
C ILE A 147 3.60 -14.94 5.15
N ASP A 148 3.64 -15.45 6.38
CA ASP A 148 2.45 -15.73 7.20
C ASP A 148 1.83 -14.49 7.85
N ASN A 149 0.75 -14.69 8.62
CA ASN A 149 0.05 -13.63 9.38
C ASN A 149 0.48 -13.53 10.85
N SER A 150 1.67 -14.04 11.22
CA SER A 150 2.16 -14.00 12.62
C SER A 150 2.44 -12.60 13.16
N THR A 151 2.48 -11.59 12.28
CA THR A 151 2.75 -10.18 12.62
C THR A 151 1.65 -9.27 12.08
N ASP A 152 1.61 -8.02 12.55
CA ASP A 152 0.77 -6.99 11.93
C ASP A 152 1.07 -6.81 10.43
N PHE A 153 0.13 -6.19 9.72
CA PHE A 153 0.21 -6.06 8.26
C PHE A 153 1.47 -5.32 7.79
N GLU A 154 1.88 -4.25 8.48
CA GLU A 154 3.08 -3.47 8.11
C GLU A 154 4.35 -4.31 8.26
N LYS A 155 4.49 -5.04 9.38
CA LYS A 155 5.59 -5.98 9.60
C LYS A 155 5.58 -7.12 8.58
N LYS A 156 4.40 -7.61 8.20
CA LYS A 156 4.25 -8.63 7.17
C LYS A 156 4.81 -8.14 5.83
N ILE A 157 4.47 -6.92 5.43
CA ILE A 157 5.00 -6.28 4.22
C ILE A 157 6.51 -6.07 4.32
N CYS A 158 7.03 -5.64 5.48
CA CYS A 158 8.47 -5.49 5.67
C CYS A 158 9.22 -6.82 5.58
N ARG A 159 8.67 -7.92 6.13
CA ARG A 159 9.25 -9.27 5.99
C ARG A 159 9.30 -9.72 4.53
N MET A 160 8.23 -9.47 3.78
CA MET A 160 8.19 -9.75 2.34
C MET A 160 9.25 -8.94 1.57
N ILE A 161 9.35 -7.63 1.79
CA ILE A 161 10.37 -6.79 1.16
C ILE A 161 11.78 -7.26 1.55
N SER A 162 11.98 -7.61 2.82
CA SER A 162 13.28 -8.10 3.31
C SER A 162 13.70 -9.41 2.63
N SER A 163 12.76 -10.33 2.40
CA SER A 163 13.01 -11.58 1.66
C SER A 163 13.43 -11.31 0.20
N ILE A 164 12.80 -10.35 -0.47
CA ILE A 164 13.18 -9.93 -1.83
C ILE A 164 14.57 -9.28 -1.83
N CYS A 165 14.82 -8.34 -0.92
CA CYS A 165 16.11 -7.65 -0.82
C CYS A 165 17.26 -8.61 -0.51
N LEU A 166 17.06 -9.57 0.40
CA LEU A 166 18.05 -10.60 0.70
C LEU A 166 18.41 -11.41 -0.55
N LYS A 167 17.41 -11.77 -1.36
CA LYS A 167 17.61 -12.51 -2.61
C LYS A 167 18.37 -11.70 -3.67
N LEU A 168 18.11 -10.39 -3.73
CA LEU A 168 18.79 -9.47 -4.64
C LEU A 168 20.17 -9.02 -4.13
N GLY A 169 20.54 -9.38 -2.89
CA GLY A 169 21.77 -8.89 -2.26
C GLY A 169 21.73 -7.39 -1.93
N LEU A 170 20.53 -6.80 -1.82
CA LEU A 170 20.33 -5.39 -1.49
C LEU A 170 20.31 -5.21 0.03
N ASP A 171 21.09 -4.25 0.52
CA ASP A 171 20.95 -3.77 1.89
C ASP A 171 19.62 -3.01 2.03
N THR A 172 18.73 -3.53 2.88
CA THR A 172 17.40 -2.97 3.12
C THR A 172 17.47 -1.58 3.76
N GLY A 173 18.60 -1.25 4.40
CA GLY A 173 18.78 0.00 5.14
C GLY A 173 17.72 0.22 6.22
N ASP A 174 17.84 1.32 6.96
CA ASP A 174 16.98 1.60 8.12
C ASP A 174 15.47 1.64 7.80
N ARG A 175 15.10 2.18 6.63
CA ARG A 175 13.69 2.42 6.30
C ARG A 175 12.88 1.14 6.12
N LEU A 176 13.48 0.05 5.65
CA LEU A 176 12.79 -1.20 5.30
C LEU A 176 12.98 -2.31 6.33
N LEU A 177 13.70 -2.03 7.43
CA LEU A 177 13.75 -2.94 8.56
C LEU A 177 12.35 -3.15 9.15
N THR A 178 12.09 -4.35 9.66
CA THR A 178 10.78 -4.80 10.14
C THR A 178 10.23 -4.00 11.33
N ASN A 179 11.09 -3.29 12.06
CA ASN A 179 10.73 -2.39 13.17
C ASN A 179 10.63 -0.92 12.75
N SER A 180 10.74 -0.61 11.45
CA SER A 180 10.64 0.76 10.94
C SER A 180 9.26 1.35 11.21
N LYS A 181 9.24 2.49 11.90
CA LYS A 181 8.02 3.19 12.29
C LYS A 181 8.08 4.64 11.83
N LYS A 182 6.90 5.22 11.60
CA LYS A 182 6.80 6.65 11.31
C LYS A 182 7.23 7.47 12.53
N ARG A 183 8.26 8.30 12.39
CA ARG A 183 8.72 9.27 13.39
C ARG A 183 8.30 10.68 12.95
N LYS A 184 7.87 11.51 13.90
CA LYS A 184 7.38 12.87 13.66
C LYS A 184 7.96 13.82 14.69
N PHE A 185 8.56 14.91 14.24
CA PHE A 185 9.22 15.91 15.08
C PHE A 185 8.59 17.29 14.87
N LEU A 186 8.49 18.06 15.95
CA LEU A 186 8.14 19.46 15.91
C LEU A 186 9.39 20.28 15.57
N VAL A 187 9.29 21.12 14.55
CA VAL A 187 10.39 21.98 14.10
C VAL A 187 10.11 23.41 14.52
N LYS A 188 11.08 24.04 15.18
CA LYS A 188 11.02 25.45 15.55
C LYS A 188 11.17 26.31 14.30
N GLY A 189 10.17 27.15 14.05
CA GLY A 189 10.24 28.17 12.99
C GLY A 189 10.98 29.45 13.43
N PRO A 190 11.32 30.33 12.48
CA PRO A 190 11.20 30.16 11.03
C PRO A 190 12.25 29.20 10.45
N LEU A 191 11.97 28.64 9.27
CA LEU A 191 12.95 27.79 8.56
C LEU A 191 14.15 28.62 8.08
N LEU A 192 15.32 27.98 8.06
CA LEU A 192 16.52 28.52 7.41
C LEU A 192 16.32 28.63 5.89
N ASN A 193 17.23 29.37 5.26
CA ASN A 193 17.28 29.51 3.81
C ASN A 193 17.39 28.13 3.12
N ASP A 194 16.76 28.02 1.95
CA ASP A 194 16.81 26.87 1.04
C ASP A 194 18.24 26.38 0.76
N SER A 195 19.26 27.25 0.84
CA SER A 195 20.67 26.88 0.68
C SER A 195 21.18 25.83 1.69
N PHE A 196 20.54 25.70 2.85
CA PHE A 196 20.91 24.69 3.85
C PHE A 196 20.29 23.31 3.55
N PHE A 197 19.29 23.25 2.67
CA PHE A 197 18.67 21.99 2.31
C PHE A 197 19.48 21.28 1.24
N PRO A 198 19.61 19.94 1.32
CA PRO A 198 20.06 19.14 0.18
C PRO A 198 19.03 19.20 -0.94
N ALA A 199 19.29 18.53 -2.07
CA ALA A 199 18.34 18.47 -3.17
C ALA A 199 16.92 18.10 -2.69
N PHE A 200 15.96 18.96 -3.00
CA PHE A 200 14.59 18.85 -2.48
C PHE A 200 13.53 19.03 -3.57
N GLN A 201 12.30 18.65 -3.24
CA GLN A 201 11.10 18.87 -4.05
C GLN A 201 9.97 19.38 -3.17
N ASP A 202 9.32 20.46 -3.59
CA ASP A 202 8.20 21.08 -2.87
C ASP A 202 6.86 20.72 -3.51
N PHE A 203 5.89 20.43 -2.66
CA PHE A 203 4.54 20.08 -3.08
C PHE A 203 3.51 20.90 -2.31
N GLU A 204 2.51 21.40 -3.03
CA GLU A 204 1.29 21.91 -2.43
C GLU A 204 0.41 20.72 -2.03
N VAL A 205 -0.06 20.73 -0.78
CA VAL A 205 -0.90 19.65 -0.26
C VAL A 205 -2.11 20.23 0.45
N VAL A 206 -3.28 19.77 0.03
CA VAL A 206 -4.57 20.14 0.62
C VAL A 206 -5.26 18.89 1.15
N HIS A 207 -5.75 18.94 2.38
CA HIS A 207 -6.54 17.87 2.97
C HIS A 207 -7.93 18.34 3.40
N ASN A 208 -8.92 17.49 3.19
CA ASN A 208 -10.29 17.67 3.63
C ASN A 208 -10.75 16.41 4.35
N TYR A 209 -11.26 16.53 5.57
CA TYR A 209 -11.95 15.44 6.24
C TYR A 209 -13.40 15.37 5.74
N LEU A 210 -13.91 14.15 5.58
CA LEU A 210 -15.26 13.88 5.12
C LEU A 210 -16.12 13.37 6.27
N ILE A 211 -17.43 13.57 6.16
CA ILE A 211 -18.41 13.00 7.08
C ILE A 211 -18.35 11.47 6.97
N THR A 212 -18.33 10.79 8.11
CA THR A 212 -18.37 9.33 8.19
C THR A 212 -19.63 8.86 8.91
N SER A 213 -20.13 7.69 8.53
CA SER A 213 -21.30 7.05 9.18
C SER A 213 -20.98 6.51 10.58
N HIS A 214 -19.71 6.23 10.87
CA HIS A 214 -19.27 5.65 12.14
C HIS A 214 -18.33 6.60 12.92
N PRO A 215 -18.58 6.86 14.22
CA PRO A 215 -17.75 7.79 15.02
C PRO A 215 -16.25 7.46 15.14
N TYR A 216 -15.87 6.20 14.92
CA TYR A 216 -14.49 5.73 15.03
C TYR A 216 -13.80 5.56 13.67
N MET A 217 -14.48 5.93 12.58
CA MET A 217 -13.94 5.93 11.23
C MET A 217 -13.52 7.36 10.87
N GLN A 218 -12.41 7.50 10.15
CA GLN A 218 -12.01 8.79 9.58
C GLN A 218 -11.86 8.65 8.08
N ALA A 219 -12.51 9.52 7.32
CA ALA A 219 -12.33 9.63 5.88
C ALA A 219 -11.68 10.97 5.55
N ARG A 220 -10.70 10.96 4.65
CA ARG A 220 -10.05 12.18 4.18
C ARG A 220 -9.74 12.12 2.70
N LEU A 221 -9.88 13.27 2.05
CA LEU A 221 -9.35 13.52 0.72
C LEU A 221 -8.01 14.25 0.83
N ARG A 222 -7.09 13.92 -0.06
CA ARG A 222 -5.82 14.62 -0.25
C ARG A 222 -5.67 15.01 -1.71
N LYS A 223 -5.45 16.30 -1.96
CA LYS A 223 -4.93 16.84 -3.22
C LYS A 223 -3.46 17.18 -3.01
N ARG A 224 -2.56 16.60 -3.80
CA ARG A 224 -1.12 16.88 -3.75
C ARG A 224 -0.58 17.14 -5.14
N GLY A 225 0.21 18.20 -5.32
CA GLY A 225 0.71 18.55 -6.63
C GLY A 225 1.83 19.58 -6.62
N GLN A 226 2.36 19.83 -7.81
CA GLN A 226 3.34 20.88 -8.10
C GLN A 226 3.20 21.28 -9.57
N LYS A 227 3.51 22.54 -9.90
CA LYS A 227 3.53 23.05 -11.29
C LYS A 227 2.22 22.78 -12.06
N GLY A 228 1.07 22.91 -11.40
CA GLY A 228 -0.25 22.71 -12.01
C GLY A 228 -0.70 21.25 -12.19
N HIS A 229 0.13 20.27 -11.85
CA HIS A 229 -0.21 18.85 -11.92
C HIS A 229 -0.56 18.29 -10.54
N TRP A 230 -1.64 17.50 -10.47
CA TRP A 230 -2.25 17.09 -9.21
C TRP A 230 -2.53 15.58 -9.16
N SER A 231 -2.38 15.03 -7.96
CA SER A 231 -2.78 13.68 -7.57
C SER A 231 -3.83 13.76 -6.47
N TYR A 232 -4.80 12.85 -6.52
CA TYR A 232 -5.93 12.81 -5.60
C TYR A 232 -6.01 11.44 -4.92
N THR A 233 -6.11 11.44 -3.60
CA THR A 233 -6.22 10.19 -2.82
C THR A 233 -7.36 10.31 -1.84
N HIS A 234 -8.23 9.30 -1.79
CA HIS A 234 -9.17 9.08 -0.68
C HIS A 234 -8.54 8.12 0.31
N THR A 235 -8.58 8.45 1.59
CA THR A 235 -8.08 7.58 2.66
C THR A 235 -9.17 7.35 3.68
N ILE A 236 -9.50 6.08 3.89
CA ILE A 236 -10.39 5.62 4.95
C ILE A 236 -9.53 4.97 6.02
N ARG A 237 -9.64 5.46 7.24
CA ARG A 237 -9.07 4.84 8.43
C ARG A 237 -10.21 4.20 9.20
N LYS A 238 -10.23 2.86 9.24
CA LYS A 238 -11.20 2.09 10.00
C LYS A 238 -10.77 2.04 11.49
N PRO A 239 -11.73 1.81 12.42
CA PRO A 239 -11.42 1.62 13.84
C PRO A 239 -10.39 0.51 14.05
N ARG A 240 -9.75 0.52 15.23
CA ARG A 240 -8.79 -0.51 15.57
C ARG A 240 -9.46 -1.88 15.63
N LEU A 241 -8.91 -2.82 14.88
CA LEU A 241 -9.23 -4.23 14.97
C LEU A 241 -8.00 -4.93 15.53
N HIS A 242 -8.12 -5.61 16.68
CA HIS A 242 -7.01 -6.27 17.37
C HIS A 242 -5.75 -5.40 17.53
N GLY A 243 -5.94 -4.14 17.95
CA GLY A 243 -4.85 -3.18 18.17
C GLY A 243 -4.28 -2.55 16.89
N GLN A 244 -4.61 -3.07 15.71
CA GLN A 244 -4.14 -2.59 14.42
C GLN A 244 -5.09 -1.57 13.82
N ILE A 245 -4.54 -0.56 13.15
CA ILE A 245 -5.31 0.47 12.45
C ILE A 245 -5.27 0.15 10.97
N VAL A 246 -6.44 -0.12 10.39
CA VAL A 246 -6.55 -0.35 8.94
C VAL A 246 -6.75 0.98 8.22
N GLU A 247 -5.79 1.35 7.36
CA GLU A 247 -5.87 2.53 6.50
C GLU A 247 -5.95 2.09 5.02
N VAL A 248 -7.13 2.26 4.41
CA VAL A 248 -7.36 2.00 2.99
C VAL A 248 -7.12 3.27 2.20
N LYS A 249 -6.27 3.21 1.18
CA LYS A 249 -5.95 4.35 0.29
C LYS A 249 -6.38 4.04 -1.14
N THR A 250 -7.23 4.89 -1.70
CA THR A 250 -7.71 4.77 -3.07
C THR A 250 -7.27 5.98 -3.88
N GLN A 251 -6.64 5.74 -5.03
CA GLN A 251 -6.32 6.80 -5.98
C GLN A 251 -7.60 7.26 -6.68
N LEU A 252 -7.78 8.57 -6.82
CA LEU A 252 -8.98 9.16 -7.43
C LEU A 252 -8.65 9.91 -8.72
N THR A 253 -9.65 10.01 -9.59
CA THR A 253 -9.65 11.02 -10.66
C THR A 253 -9.99 12.40 -10.10
N HIS A 254 -9.71 13.46 -10.88
CA HIS A 254 -10.11 14.82 -10.50
C HIS A 254 -11.63 14.94 -10.31
N ARG A 255 -12.43 14.31 -11.18
CA ARG A 255 -13.89 14.35 -11.11
C ARG A 255 -14.41 13.72 -9.83
N ASP A 256 -13.91 12.54 -9.47
CA ASP A 256 -14.34 11.84 -8.26
C ASP A 256 -13.94 12.62 -7.01
N TYR A 257 -12.75 13.23 -7.01
CA TYR A 257 -12.32 14.11 -5.94
C TYR A 257 -13.29 15.29 -5.73
N ILE A 258 -13.71 15.97 -6.80
CA ILE A 258 -14.65 17.09 -6.71
C ILE A 258 -16.02 16.61 -6.20
N ASN A 259 -16.51 15.47 -6.70
CA ASN A 259 -17.79 14.91 -6.24
C ASN A 259 -17.76 14.57 -4.75
N MET A 260 -16.69 13.93 -4.27
CA MET A 260 -16.54 13.57 -2.86
C MET A 260 -16.31 14.80 -1.96
N LEU A 261 -15.76 15.89 -2.48
CA LEU A 261 -15.54 17.11 -1.73
C LEU A 261 -16.85 17.73 -1.22
N ALA A 262 -17.99 17.43 -1.85
CA ALA A 262 -19.32 17.82 -1.39
C ALA A 262 -19.69 17.20 -0.02
N GLN A 263 -19.03 16.13 0.41
CA GLN A 263 -19.25 15.45 1.70
C GLN A 263 -18.27 15.89 2.78
N LYS A 264 -17.63 17.06 2.60
CA LYS A 264 -16.68 17.60 3.56
C LYS A 264 -17.34 17.77 4.93
N ASP A 265 -16.63 17.37 5.99
CA ASP A 265 -17.07 17.58 7.37
C ASP A 265 -16.83 19.04 7.78
N ASP A 266 -17.91 19.76 8.04
CA ASP A 266 -17.86 21.17 8.43
C ASP A 266 -17.25 21.40 9.82
N SER A 267 -17.14 20.38 10.67
CA SER A 267 -16.41 20.48 11.94
C SER A 267 -14.88 20.52 11.78
N HIS A 268 -14.40 20.35 10.55
CA HIS A 268 -12.99 20.42 10.20
C HIS A 268 -12.68 21.57 9.23
N PHE A 269 -11.57 22.27 9.48
CA PHE A 269 -10.94 23.15 8.50
C PHE A 269 -10.28 22.34 7.38
N THR A 270 -10.29 22.89 6.17
CA THR A 270 -9.37 22.43 5.12
C THR A 270 -7.96 22.75 5.56
N ILE A 271 -7.06 21.76 5.48
CA ILE A 271 -5.65 21.95 5.81
C ILE A 271 -4.89 22.25 4.53
N TYR A 272 -4.17 23.36 4.53
CA TYR A 272 -3.20 23.73 3.50
C TYR A 272 -1.80 23.59 4.05
N LYS A 273 -0.91 22.97 3.29
CA LYS A 273 0.50 22.87 3.66
C LYS A 273 1.40 22.81 2.43
N ASN A 274 2.62 23.31 2.61
CA ASN A 274 3.72 23.04 1.69
C ASN A 274 4.53 21.89 2.26
N ARG A 275 4.72 20.84 1.46
CA ARG A 275 5.52 19.68 1.82
C ARG A 275 6.83 19.70 1.05
N ARG A 276 7.93 19.91 1.76
CA ARG A 276 9.29 19.76 1.22
C ARG A 276 9.78 18.35 1.47
N CYS A 277 10.16 17.65 0.41
CA CYS A 277 10.72 16.31 0.48
C CYS A 277 12.21 16.35 0.13
N PHE A 278 13.06 15.70 0.93
CA PHE A 278 14.50 15.69 0.69
C PHE A 278 15.16 14.45 1.31
N LEU A 279 16.37 14.13 0.83
CA LEU A 279 17.23 13.08 1.38
C LEU A 279 18.34 13.71 2.22
N TYR A 280 18.55 13.21 3.43
CA TYR A 280 19.65 13.63 4.30
C TYR A 280 20.14 12.43 5.11
N ASN A 281 21.45 12.20 5.19
CA ASN A 281 22.04 11.04 5.87
C ASN A 281 21.39 9.69 5.50
N ASN A 282 21.15 9.48 4.19
CA ASN A 282 20.47 8.31 3.63
C ASN A 282 19.02 8.08 4.14
N GLN A 283 18.39 9.13 4.69
CA GLN A 283 17.03 9.09 5.19
C GLN A 283 16.14 10.08 4.44
N TYR A 284 14.91 9.63 4.14
CA TYR A 284 13.94 10.42 3.39
C TYR A 284 12.99 11.16 4.32
N PHE A 285 13.03 12.48 4.25
CA PHE A 285 12.25 13.36 5.10
C PHE A 285 11.11 14.05 4.35
N GLN A 286 10.01 14.29 5.07
CA GLN A 286 8.90 15.13 4.63
C GLN A 286 8.71 16.24 5.66
N LEU A 287 8.99 17.48 5.27
CA LEU A 287 8.81 18.67 6.09
C LEU A 287 7.52 19.38 5.67
N ASP A 288 6.52 19.35 6.54
CA ASP A 288 5.22 19.99 6.35
C ASP A 288 5.19 21.36 7.03
N SER A 289 5.08 22.41 6.23
CA SER A 289 4.82 23.77 6.71
C SER A 289 3.33 24.10 6.54
N TYR A 290 2.60 24.26 7.65
CA TYR A 290 1.18 24.59 7.61
C TYR A 290 0.95 26.02 7.12
N LYS A 291 -0.06 26.20 6.28
CA LYS A 291 -0.39 27.47 5.63
C LYS A 291 -1.78 27.95 6.01
N GLN A 292 -1.96 29.25 5.98
CA GLN A 292 -3.27 29.88 6.10
C GLN A 292 -4.10 29.61 4.83
N PRO A 293 -5.44 29.56 4.92
CA PRO A 293 -6.23 29.66 6.14
C PRO A 293 -6.14 28.38 7.00
N CYS A 294 -5.93 28.54 8.30
CA CYS A 294 -5.87 27.44 9.27
C CYS A 294 -6.32 27.92 10.65
N HIS A 295 -6.61 26.98 11.55
CA HIS A 295 -6.83 27.32 12.97
C HIS A 295 -5.58 28.01 13.56
N PRO A 296 -5.71 29.00 14.49
CA PRO A 296 -4.57 29.66 15.14
C PRO A 296 -3.48 28.70 15.66
N ARG A 297 -3.88 27.56 16.24
CA ARG A 297 -2.97 26.49 16.70
C ARG A 297 -2.04 25.89 15.63
N CYS A 298 -2.37 26.07 14.35
CA CYS A 298 -1.57 25.61 13.22
C CYS A 298 -0.72 26.74 12.60
N CYS A 299 -0.88 27.98 13.07
CA CYS A 299 -0.14 29.12 12.54
C CYS A 299 1.36 28.95 12.85
N GLY A 300 2.20 28.94 11.81
CA GLY A 300 3.64 28.71 11.95
C GLY A 300 4.02 27.26 12.32
N LEU A 301 3.08 26.32 12.35
CA LEU A 301 3.36 24.93 12.68
C LEU A 301 4.17 24.26 11.57
N ILE A 302 5.29 23.64 11.95
CA ILE A 302 6.16 22.89 11.06
C ILE A 302 6.41 21.50 11.65
N LEU A 303 6.16 20.46 10.84
CA LEU A 303 6.34 19.07 11.25
C LEU A 303 7.29 18.36 10.30
N LEU A 304 8.31 17.69 10.84
CA LEU A 304 9.21 16.82 10.10
C LEU A 304 8.78 15.36 10.30
N GLU A 305 8.59 14.63 9.21
CA GLU A 305 8.22 13.21 9.24
C GLU A 305 9.29 12.36 8.52
N THR A 306 9.60 11.20 9.09
CA THR A 306 10.44 10.16 8.48
C THR A 306 9.94 8.77 8.87
N TYR A 307 10.47 7.72 8.26
CA TYR A 307 10.31 6.34 8.68
C TYR A 307 11.67 5.78 9.06
N SER A 308 11.77 5.21 10.25
CA SER A 308 13.03 4.73 10.82
C SER A 308 12.81 3.57 11.78
N ALA A 309 13.71 2.61 11.71
CA ALA A 309 13.89 1.51 12.65
C ALA A 309 14.98 1.79 13.70
N LEU A 310 15.84 2.80 13.48
CA LEU A 310 16.87 3.21 14.42
C LEU A 310 16.30 3.52 15.80
N GLU A 311 17.08 3.15 16.81
CA GLU A 311 16.88 3.60 18.18
C GLU A 311 17.11 5.11 18.30
N GLU A 312 16.59 5.72 19.37
CA GLU A 312 16.53 7.18 19.53
C GLU A 312 17.90 7.86 19.37
N GLU A 313 18.94 7.35 20.05
CA GLU A 313 20.31 7.92 19.97
C GLU A 313 20.93 7.86 18.58
N GLN A 314 20.60 6.83 17.80
CA GLN A 314 21.11 6.67 16.43
C GLN A 314 20.33 7.54 15.47
N LEU A 315 19.00 7.61 15.64
CA LEU A 315 18.14 8.45 14.85
C LEU A 315 18.51 9.92 15.00
N GLU A 316 18.79 10.40 16.21
CA GLU A 316 19.23 11.77 16.46
C GLU A 316 20.44 12.19 15.61
N LYS A 317 21.39 11.28 15.37
CA LYS A 317 22.57 11.53 14.52
C LYS A 317 22.22 11.62 13.03
N CYS A 318 21.11 11.01 12.62
CA CYS A 318 20.61 11.05 11.24
C CYS A 318 19.70 12.25 10.98
N LEU A 319 19.18 12.91 12.01
CA LEU A 319 18.30 14.05 11.86
C LEU A 319 19.03 15.24 11.22
N PRO A 320 18.33 16.08 10.42
CA PRO A 320 18.95 17.23 9.78
C PRO A 320 19.43 18.26 10.81
N ALA A 321 20.75 18.33 11.04
CA ALA A 321 21.35 19.19 12.07
C ALA A 321 21.11 20.69 11.85
N PHE A 322 20.76 21.08 10.61
CA PHE A 322 20.38 22.44 10.28
C PHE A 322 18.93 22.79 10.69
N LEU A 323 18.13 21.84 11.17
CA LEU A 323 16.79 22.08 11.71
C LEU A 323 16.83 22.09 13.25
N THR A 324 16.21 23.11 13.84
CA THR A 324 16.00 23.16 15.30
C THR A 324 14.76 22.35 15.66
N LEU A 325 14.95 21.14 16.18
CA LEU A 325 13.86 20.27 16.61
C LEU A 325 13.51 20.55 18.07
N GLU A 326 12.23 20.82 18.37
CA GLU A 326 11.77 21.06 19.75
C GLU A 326 11.45 19.75 20.49
N GLY A 327 11.20 18.68 19.74
CA GLY A 327 11.00 17.35 20.29
C GLY A 327 10.24 16.42 19.36
N GLU A 328 10.25 15.14 19.71
CA GLU A 328 9.46 14.13 19.02
C GLU A 328 7.99 14.18 19.47
N VAL A 329 7.08 14.26 18.49
CA VAL A 329 5.63 14.29 18.68
C VAL A 329 4.93 13.08 18.05
N THR A 330 5.69 12.00 17.81
CA THR A 330 5.16 10.73 17.30
C THR A 330 4.06 10.18 18.20
N GLY A 331 2.93 9.84 17.59
CA GLY A 331 1.76 9.32 18.31
C GLY A 331 1.09 10.33 19.26
N ASN A 332 1.56 11.59 19.34
CA ASN A 332 0.89 12.62 20.13
C ASN A 332 -0.41 13.07 19.41
N PRO A 333 -1.59 12.88 20.02
CA PRO A 333 -2.86 13.23 19.40
C PRO A 333 -2.99 14.71 19.03
N ALA A 334 -2.35 15.61 19.79
CA ALA A 334 -2.36 17.05 19.52
C ALA A 334 -1.76 17.38 18.14
N TYR A 335 -0.76 16.62 17.71
CA TYR A 335 -0.09 16.78 16.40
C TYR A 335 -0.65 15.83 15.34
N SER A 336 -1.81 15.22 15.60
CA SER A 336 -2.55 14.49 14.58
C SER A 336 -3.24 15.47 13.65
N MET A 337 -3.19 15.18 12.35
CA MET A 337 -3.80 16.04 11.35
C MET A 337 -5.31 16.21 11.58
N PHE A 338 -5.98 15.16 12.08
CA PHE A 338 -7.40 15.19 12.43
C PHE A 338 -7.69 16.26 13.50
N ASN A 339 -7.00 16.19 14.64
CA ASN A 339 -7.21 17.15 15.73
C ASN A 339 -6.75 18.56 15.36
N LEU A 340 -5.68 18.70 14.55
CA LEU A 340 -5.23 19.99 14.04
C LEU A 340 -6.28 20.68 13.15
N SER A 341 -7.07 19.91 12.40
CA SER A 341 -8.16 20.46 11.60
C SER A 341 -9.44 20.79 12.36
N LEU A 342 -9.64 20.34 13.60
CA LEU A 342 -10.89 20.62 14.31
C LEU A 342 -11.14 22.13 14.41
N ARG A 343 -12.37 22.56 14.11
CA ARG A 343 -12.73 23.98 14.21
C ARG A 343 -12.88 24.44 15.65
N GLU A 344 -13.47 23.59 16.49
CA GLU A 344 -13.66 23.86 17.90
C GLU A 344 -12.34 23.79 18.68
N GLU A 345 -12.31 24.43 19.85
CA GLU A 345 -11.19 24.31 20.77
C GLU A 345 -11.11 22.92 21.39
N TRP A 346 -9.89 22.45 21.60
CA TRP A 346 -9.65 21.09 22.12
C TRP A 346 -10.17 20.88 23.54
N THR A 347 -10.30 21.96 24.32
CA THR A 347 -10.83 21.92 25.69
C THR A 347 -12.36 21.78 25.72
N THR A 348 -13.06 22.16 24.66
CA THR A 348 -14.52 22.20 24.60
C THR A 348 -15.10 21.13 23.69
N THR A 349 -14.35 20.69 22.69
CA THR A 349 -14.85 19.76 21.68
C THR A 349 -15.00 18.34 22.20
N LYS A 350 -16.12 17.70 21.88
CA LYS A 350 -16.31 16.25 22.10
C LYS A 350 -15.69 15.40 20.98
N LYS A 351 -15.18 16.04 19.91
CA LYS A 351 -14.61 15.38 18.73
C LYS A 351 -13.09 15.19 18.81
N PHE A 352 -12.45 15.58 19.91
CA PHE A 352 -11.01 15.40 20.05
C PHE A 352 -10.67 13.91 20.05
N CYS A 353 -9.91 13.48 19.06
CA CYS A 353 -9.52 12.10 18.90
C CYS A 353 -8.29 11.81 19.77
N HIS A 354 -8.49 11.30 20.99
CA HIS A 354 -7.39 10.89 21.89
C HIS A 354 -6.70 9.60 21.42
N TYR A 355 -7.43 8.74 20.73
CA TYR A 355 -6.98 7.39 20.42
C TYR A 355 -6.12 7.36 19.15
N LEU A 356 -4.82 7.57 19.34
CA LEU A 356 -3.78 7.16 18.40
C LEU A 356 -2.58 6.43 19.07
N LYS A 357 -2.60 6.23 20.39
CA LYS A 357 -1.60 5.43 21.12
C LYS A 357 -2.13 4.04 21.43
N GLY A 358 -1.30 3.02 21.18
CA GLY A 358 -1.54 1.64 21.60
C GLY A 358 -1.78 1.56 23.10
N ARG A 359 -2.74 0.73 23.53
CA ARG A 359 -2.43 -0.16 24.64
C ARG A 359 -1.76 -1.38 24.02
#